data_AF-A0A4R7RXW9-F1
#
_entry.id   AF-A0A4R7RXW9-F1
#
_cell.length_a   1.000
_cell.length_b   1.000
_cell.length_c   1.000
_cell.angle_alpha   90.00
_cell.angle_beta   90.00
_cell.angle_gamma   90.00
#
_symmetry.space_group_name_H-M   'P 1'
#
loop_
_entity.id
_entity.type
_entity.pdbx_description
1 polymer ?
#
loop_
_entity_poly.entity_id
_entity_poly.type
_entity_poly.pdbx_seq_one_letter_code
_entity_poly.pdbx_strand_id
1 'polypeptide(L)'
;MDLAPREEPVGKALGEVEYEAGPSWKPQRDERNVPLGLFILLVLGLGGWFFWKHSALPPLAAEFTAPHPKPSPQVKEPLVSDVPEPLLDPKIAVGSQNMPVEPPVSSPPVQNEPEIRRAERPFTPGEIPREEPTGSLDLVKATDAAEKLIKGLFNAETAAERAAAIAQADEHQVDVEGFFERVHPRLKSLKLANAIPRTLPGQELVPLFEVRTNKGNASGALLRLVPQTDGGYLLDWPLFAETHEQRLEEFVKTRASQPSWFYVVIRRIHALALPANVRAEHLCLELKTTASASPNPSLGIAALETPLGRYLDREAEWGNLYVARLLLQHRKLDEGKDGTLVILDCEGAVTGAVFPSGAAKR
;
A
#
# COMPACT_ATOMS: atom_id res chain seq x y z
N MET A 1 7.64 -101.89 -19.42
CA MET A 1 6.60 -102.03 -20.46
C MET A 1 5.29 -101.62 -19.82
N ASP A 2 4.54 -100.81 -20.55
CA ASP A 2 3.13 -100.44 -20.33
C ASP A 2 2.79 -99.59 -19.11
N LEU A 3 1.91 -98.61 -19.16
CA LEU A 3 1.20 -97.84 -20.19
C LEU A 3 0.51 -96.74 -19.35
N ALA A 4 0.59 -95.47 -19.75
CA ALA A 4 -0.48 -94.51 -19.37
C ALA A 4 -1.80 -95.01 -20.02
N PRO A 5 -3.05 -94.67 -19.60
CA PRO A 5 -3.47 -93.28 -19.30
C PRO A 5 -4.75 -93.07 -18.41
N ARG A 6 -4.97 -91.79 -18.02
CA ARG A 6 -6.20 -90.96 -18.15
C ARG A 6 -7.60 -91.55 -17.82
N GLU A 7 -8.34 -90.90 -16.91
CA GLU A 7 -9.53 -90.05 -17.16
C GLU A 7 -10.32 -89.75 -15.86
N GLU A 8 -10.76 -88.50 -15.70
CA GLU A 8 -11.74 -88.06 -14.67
C GLU A 8 -13.14 -88.66 -14.96
N PRO A 9 -14.07 -88.67 -13.99
CA PRO A 9 -15.05 -87.59 -14.02
C PRO A 9 -15.57 -87.09 -12.66
N VAL A 10 -16.01 -85.84 -12.76
CA VAL A 10 -16.87 -85.03 -11.87
C VAL A 10 -18.18 -85.74 -11.50
N GLY A 11 -18.59 -85.66 -10.22
CA GLY A 11 -19.98 -85.97 -9.85
C GLY A 11 -20.31 -86.16 -8.37
N LYS A 12 -20.36 -85.04 -7.62
CA LYS A 12 -21.22 -84.71 -6.45
C LYS A 12 -21.65 -85.78 -5.41
N ALA A 13 -21.58 -85.28 -4.17
CA ALA A 13 -22.46 -85.50 -3.01
C ALA A 13 -22.08 -86.63 -2.05
N LEU A 14 -21.41 -86.21 -0.97
CA LEU A 14 -21.32 -86.73 0.41
C LEU A 14 -20.41 -85.69 1.08
N GLY A 15 -20.68 -85.07 2.21
CA GLY A 15 -21.56 -85.27 3.33
C GLY A 15 -21.11 -84.20 4.34
N GLU A 16 -22.00 -83.79 5.23
CA GLU A 16 -21.67 -82.88 6.31
C GLU A 16 -20.48 -83.42 7.10
N VAL A 17 -19.37 -82.68 7.09
CA VAL A 17 -18.28 -82.84 8.04
C VAL A 17 -18.05 -81.47 8.65
N GLU A 18 -18.48 -81.39 9.90
CA GLU A 18 -18.21 -80.37 10.88
C GLU A 18 -16.69 -80.12 10.94
N TYR A 19 -16.24 -78.96 10.45
CA TYR A 19 -14.87 -78.49 10.64
C TYR A 19 -14.90 -77.30 11.58
N GLU A 20 -14.31 -77.53 12.75
CA GLU A 20 -14.10 -76.57 13.81
C GLU A 20 -13.50 -75.27 13.27
N ALA A 21 -14.12 -74.16 13.67
CA ALA A 21 -13.65 -72.82 13.37
C ALA A 21 -12.26 -72.61 13.96
N GLY A 22 -11.23 -72.63 13.11
CA GLY A 22 -9.93 -72.05 13.43
C GLY A 22 -10.08 -70.57 13.84
N PRO A 23 -9.18 -70.04 14.68
CA PRO A 23 -9.32 -68.72 15.25
C PRO A 23 -9.38 -67.67 14.13
N SER A 24 -10.50 -66.94 14.09
CA SER A 24 -10.70 -65.80 13.19
C SER A 24 -9.55 -64.83 13.36
N TRP A 25 -8.73 -64.66 12.33
CA TRP A 25 -7.76 -63.58 12.26
C TRP A 25 -8.53 -62.26 12.27
N LYS A 26 -8.61 -61.62 13.44
CA LYS A 26 -9.00 -60.22 13.56
C LYS A 26 -7.71 -59.41 13.42
N PRO A 27 -7.53 -58.59 12.36
CA PRO A 27 -6.43 -57.65 12.36
C PRO A 27 -6.63 -56.74 13.57
N GLN A 28 -5.65 -56.78 14.48
CA GLN A 28 -5.60 -55.93 15.65
C GLN A 28 -5.61 -54.48 15.12
N ARG A 29 -6.75 -53.79 15.27
CA ARG A 29 -6.85 -52.36 14.95
C ARG A 29 -5.88 -51.64 15.86
N ASP A 30 -4.71 -51.32 15.30
CA ASP A 30 -3.73 -50.50 15.98
C ASP A 30 -4.28 -49.07 15.99
N GLU A 31 -4.96 -48.70 17.09
CA GLU A 31 -5.60 -47.39 17.30
C GLU A 31 -4.59 -46.23 17.22
N ARG A 32 -3.29 -46.53 17.15
CA ARG A 32 -2.20 -45.57 16.96
C ARG A 32 -2.17 -44.92 15.57
N ASN A 33 -2.85 -45.48 14.56
CA ASN A 33 -2.88 -44.95 13.20
C ASN A 33 -4.08 -44.03 12.90
N VAL A 34 -5.07 -43.96 13.79
CA VAL A 34 -6.22 -43.04 13.68
C VAL A 34 -5.79 -41.56 13.66
N PRO A 35 -4.85 -41.08 14.50
CA PRO A 35 -4.42 -39.68 14.42
C PRO A 35 -3.64 -39.37 13.14
N LEU A 36 -2.91 -40.33 12.57
CA LEU A 36 -2.16 -40.13 11.33
C LEU A 36 -3.08 -40.04 10.11
N GLY A 37 -4.12 -40.88 10.04
CA GLY A 37 -5.13 -40.82 8.98
C GLY A 37 -5.92 -39.50 8.99
N LEU A 38 -6.30 -39.02 10.18
CA LEU A 38 -6.94 -37.71 10.34
C LEU A 38 -6.00 -36.56 9.96
N PHE A 39 -4.73 -36.62 10.36
CA PHE A 39 -3.73 -35.61 10.00
C PHE A 39 -3.52 -35.52 8.49
N ILE A 40 -3.40 -36.66 7.79
CA ILE A 40 -3.25 -36.70 6.33
C ILE A 40 -4.49 -36.12 5.63
N LEU A 41 -5.70 -36.44 6.09
CA LEU A 41 -6.93 -35.87 5.54
C LEU A 41 -7.03 -34.35 5.78
N LEU A 42 -6.55 -33.86 6.93
CA LEU A 42 -6.53 -32.42 7.24
C LEU A 42 -5.52 -31.68 6.36
N VAL A 43 -4.33 -32.25 6.14
CA VAL A 43 -3.31 -31.68 5.25
C VAL A 43 -3.78 -31.67 3.79
N LEU A 44 -4.40 -32.76 3.32
CA LEU A 44 -4.95 -32.82 1.97
C LEU A 44 -6.17 -31.90 1.80
N GLY A 45 -7.01 -31.76 2.81
CA GLY A 45 -8.15 -30.84 2.81
C GLY A 45 -7.71 -29.37 2.77
N LEU A 46 -6.71 -28.99 3.59
CA LEU A 46 -6.13 -27.65 3.59
C LEU A 46 -5.39 -27.36 2.27
N GLY A 47 -4.61 -28.32 1.75
CA GLY A 47 -3.93 -28.20 0.47
C GLY A 47 -4.91 -28.06 -0.70
N GLY A 48 -5.98 -28.85 -0.72
CA GLY A 48 -7.04 -28.78 -1.72
C GLY A 48 -7.82 -27.47 -1.66
N TRP A 49 -8.15 -26.98 -0.47
CA TRP A 49 -8.80 -25.68 -0.28
C TRP A 49 -7.91 -24.52 -0.72
N PHE A 50 -6.61 -24.56 -0.39
CA PHE A 50 -5.64 -23.56 -0.81
C PHE A 50 -5.46 -23.56 -2.33
N PHE A 51 -5.32 -24.74 -2.94
CA PHE A 51 -5.19 -24.88 -4.39
C PHE A 51 -6.46 -24.44 -5.13
N TRP A 52 -7.65 -24.75 -4.60
CA TRP A 52 -8.93 -24.29 -5.15
C TRP A 52 -9.08 -22.77 -5.04
N LYS A 53 -8.76 -22.17 -3.88
CA LYS A 53 -8.80 -20.71 -3.69
C LYS A 53 -7.86 -19.96 -4.64
N HIS A 54 -6.69 -20.54 -4.95
CA HIS A 54 -5.72 -19.93 -5.86
C HIS A 54 -5.94 -20.27 -7.34
N SER A 55 -6.65 -21.35 -7.67
CA SER A 55 -6.88 -21.80 -9.05
C SER A 55 -8.28 -21.44 -9.59
N ALA A 56 -9.26 -21.20 -8.72
CA ALA A 56 -10.62 -20.80 -9.11
C ALA A 56 -10.77 -19.31 -9.40
N LEU A 57 -9.74 -18.50 -9.10
CA LEU A 57 -9.66 -17.13 -9.59
C LEU A 57 -9.01 -17.19 -10.99
N PRO A 58 -9.74 -16.87 -12.07
CA PRO A 58 -9.12 -16.76 -13.38
C PRO A 58 -7.96 -15.76 -13.29
N PRO A 59 -6.82 -16.01 -13.96
CA PRO A 59 -5.74 -15.04 -14.00
C PRO A 59 -6.30 -13.78 -14.67
N LEU A 60 -6.54 -12.74 -13.88
CA LEU A 60 -6.85 -11.39 -14.38
C LEU A 60 -5.55 -10.76 -14.91
N ALA A 61 -4.89 -11.44 -15.86
CA ALA A 61 -3.86 -10.87 -16.69
C ALA A 61 -4.57 -10.19 -17.86
N ALA A 62 -4.99 -8.94 -17.63
CA ALA A 62 -5.38 -8.07 -18.73
C ALA A 62 -4.09 -7.64 -19.44
N GLU A 63 -3.81 -8.24 -20.60
CA GLU A 63 -2.88 -7.68 -21.57
C GLU A 63 -3.45 -6.33 -22.04
N PHE A 64 -2.85 -5.24 -21.60
CA PHE A 64 -3.09 -3.93 -22.18
C PHE A 64 -2.15 -3.77 -23.37
N THR A 65 -2.67 -3.97 -24.58
CA THR A 65 -1.97 -3.52 -25.79
C THR A 65 -2.08 -2.00 -25.84
N ALA A 66 -0.96 -1.28 -25.73
CA ALA A 66 -0.93 0.15 -25.95
C ALA A 66 -1.45 0.48 -27.38
N PRO A 67 -2.25 1.55 -27.56
CA PRO A 67 -2.66 1.95 -28.89
C PRO A 67 -1.45 2.45 -29.68
N HIS A 68 -1.20 1.85 -30.84
CA HIS A 68 -0.23 2.36 -31.81
C HIS A 68 -0.53 3.85 -32.11
N PRO A 69 0.48 4.75 -32.04
CA PRO A 69 0.29 6.11 -32.50
C PRO A 69 -0.01 6.09 -34.00
N LYS A 70 -1.15 6.67 -34.38
CA LYS A 70 -1.42 7.02 -35.78
C LYS A 70 -0.32 7.98 -36.25
N PRO A 71 0.29 7.77 -37.42
CA PRO A 71 1.27 8.71 -37.94
C PRO A 71 0.58 10.06 -38.17
N SER A 72 1.05 11.10 -37.49
CA SER A 72 0.60 12.47 -37.75
C SER A 72 1.01 12.88 -39.18
N PRO A 73 0.15 13.57 -39.92
CA PRO A 73 0.44 14.00 -41.28
C PRO A 73 1.60 15.01 -41.28
N GLN A 74 2.61 14.74 -42.11
CA GLN A 74 3.72 15.66 -42.33
C GLN A 74 3.22 16.98 -42.90
N VAL A 75 3.38 18.07 -42.15
CA VAL A 75 3.33 19.42 -42.67
C VAL A 75 4.66 19.67 -43.38
N LYS A 76 4.63 19.65 -44.71
CA LYS A 76 5.69 20.20 -45.56
C LYS A 76 5.48 21.71 -45.66
N GLU A 77 6.50 22.51 -45.34
CA GLU A 77 6.72 23.83 -45.95
C GLU A 77 8.12 24.38 -45.59
N PRO A 78 8.68 25.34 -46.33
CA PRO A 78 9.65 25.03 -47.37
C PRO A 78 11.05 25.63 -47.13
N LEU A 79 11.97 25.14 -47.96
CA LEU A 79 13.35 25.55 -48.17
C LEU A 79 13.47 27.07 -48.48
N VAL A 80 14.19 27.84 -47.67
CA VAL A 80 14.85 29.09 -48.10
C VAL A 80 16.26 29.14 -47.51
N SER A 81 17.19 29.44 -48.40
CA SER A 81 18.64 29.34 -48.30
C SER A 81 19.30 30.60 -47.73
N ASP A 82 20.49 30.36 -47.15
CA ASP A 82 21.73 31.15 -47.18
C ASP A 82 22.09 32.20 -46.11
N VAL A 83 23.37 32.09 -45.71
CA VAL A 83 24.37 33.10 -45.25
C VAL A 83 24.68 33.10 -43.73
N PRO A 84 25.98 33.13 -43.29
CA PRO A 84 26.60 31.99 -42.59
C PRO A 84 27.20 32.31 -41.19
N GLU A 85 27.68 31.25 -40.54
CA GLU A 85 28.40 31.19 -39.26
C GLU A 85 29.71 32.01 -39.21
N PRO A 86 30.18 32.36 -38.00
CA PRO A 86 31.60 32.36 -37.71
C PRO A 86 31.98 31.33 -36.62
N LEU A 87 32.94 30.51 -37.01
CA LEU A 87 33.84 29.65 -36.22
C LEU A 87 34.34 30.28 -34.93
N LEU A 88 34.28 29.54 -33.82
CA LEU A 88 35.30 29.61 -32.76
C LEU A 88 35.42 28.27 -32.02
N ASP A 89 36.65 27.74 -31.98
CA ASP A 89 37.11 26.70 -31.07
C ASP A 89 38.67 26.75 -31.07
N PRO A 90 39.41 26.16 -30.11
CA PRO A 90 39.38 26.35 -28.65
C PRO A 90 40.83 26.49 -28.06
N LYS A 91 41.00 26.83 -26.76
CA LYS A 91 41.99 26.27 -25.78
C LYS A 91 42.39 27.20 -24.62
N ILE A 92 42.16 26.70 -23.39
CA ILE A 92 43.07 26.56 -22.23
C ILE A 92 44.02 27.71 -21.86
N ALA A 93 43.90 28.28 -20.65
CA ALA A 93 44.91 28.20 -19.57
C ALA A 93 44.62 29.05 -18.32
N VAL A 94 45.01 28.45 -17.18
CA VAL A 94 45.12 28.84 -15.77
C VAL A 94 45.76 30.22 -15.49
N GLY A 95 45.35 30.91 -14.41
CA GLY A 95 46.19 31.92 -13.74
C GLY A 95 45.53 32.81 -12.68
N SER A 96 45.92 32.64 -11.41
CA SER A 96 45.58 33.43 -10.21
C SER A 96 45.96 34.92 -10.27
N GLN A 97 45.22 35.80 -9.56
CA GLN A 97 45.68 36.60 -8.38
C GLN A 97 44.79 37.83 -8.08
N ASN A 98 44.88 38.26 -6.82
CA ASN A 98 44.00 39.14 -6.03
C ASN A 98 44.05 40.66 -6.33
N MET A 99 42.86 41.31 -6.19
CA MET A 99 42.51 42.59 -5.51
C MET A 99 43.14 43.93 -5.97
N PRO A 100 42.38 45.06 -6.04
CA PRO A 100 41.93 45.79 -4.83
C PRO A 100 40.52 46.42 -4.87
N VAL A 101 40.14 46.98 -3.71
CA VAL A 101 38.81 47.33 -3.19
C VAL A 101 38.44 48.81 -3.42
N GLU A 102 37.14 49.05 -3.70
CA GLU A 102 36.27 50.25 -3.50
C GLU A 102 36.40 51.52 -4.39
N PRO A 103 35.32 52.34 -4.59
CA PRO A 103 34.17 52.62 -3.68
C PRO A 103 32.75 52.54 -4.32
N PRO A 104 31.64 52.75 -3.55
CA PRO A 104 30.29 52.35 -3.94
C PRO A 104 29.59 53.40 -4.80
N VAL A 105 28.94 52.96 -5.89
CA VAL A 105 28.11 53.84 -6.71
C VAL A 105 26.63 53.57 -6.41
N SER A 106 26.03 54.61 -5.79
CA SER A 106 24.62 54.99 -5.71
C SER A 106 23.58 54.10 -6.41
N SER A 107 22.64 53.58 -5.62
CA SER A 107 21.37 53.01 -6.09
C SER A 107 20.44 54.10 -6.64
N PRO A 108 19.81 53.92 -7.81
CA PRO A 108 18.62 54.68 -8.19
C PRO A 108 17.35 54.06 -7.60
N PRO A 109 16.26 54.85 -7.48
CA PRO A 109 15.14 54.54 -6.59
C PRO A 109 14.20 53.46 -7.13
N VAL A 110 13.63 52.72 -6.17
CA VAL A 110 12.55 51.74 -6.32
C VAL A 110 11.37 52.37 -7.07
N GLN A 111 11.10 51.89 -8.28
CA GLN A 111 9.81 52.08 -8.93
C GLN A 111 8.88 50.94 -8.52
N ASN A 112 7.75 51.32 -7.91
CA ASN A 112 6.70 50.44 -7.44
C ASN A 112 6.19 49.52 -8.56
N GLU A 113 6.15 48.22 -8.30
CA GLU A 113 5.43 47.23 -9.11
C GLU A 113 3.92 47.57 -9.13
N PRO A 114 3.23 47.34 -10.26
CA PRO A 114 1.79 47.54 -10.33
C PRO A 114 1.06 46.43 -9.56
N GLU A 115 0.27 46.87 -8.58
CA GLU A 115 -0.69 46.08 -7.80
C GLU A 115 -1.65 45.32 -8.73
N ILE A 116 -1.44 44.01 -8.91
CA ILE A 116 -2.37 43.14 -9.60
C ILE A 116 -3.59 42.98 -8.70
N ARG A 117 -4.63 43.78 -8.97
CA ARG A 117 -5.94 43.67 -8.35
C ARG A 117 -6.46 42.24 -8.51
N ARG A 118 -6.59 41.55 -7.37
CA ARG A 118 -7.30 40.29 -7.21
C ARG A 118 -8.71 40.47 -7.79
N ALA A 119 -9.03 39.77 -8.86
CA ALA A 119 -10.39 39.73 -9.36
C ALA A 119 -11.26 39.01 -8.31
N GLU A 120 -12.06 39.78 -7.58
CA GLU A 120 -13.14 39.26 -6.75
C GLU A 120 -14.12 38.50 -7.66
N ARG A 121 -14.27 37.19 -7.45
CA ARG A 121 -15.32 36.44 -8.13
C ARG A 121 -16.67 36.84 -7.52
N PRO A 122 -17.72 37.06 -8.33
CA PRO A 122 -19.06 37.28 -7.82
C PRO A 122 -19.54 36.04 -7.06
N PHE A 123 -20.02 36.24 -5.84
CA PHE A 123 -20.72 35.22 -5.05
C PHE A 123 -21.92 34.67 -5.84
N THR A 124 -21.93 33.37 -6.10
CA THR A 124 -23.14 32.63 -6.48
C THR A 124 -23.99 32.38 -5.23
N PRO A 125 -25.22 32.93 -5.12
CA PRO A 125 -26.08 32.64 -3.98
C PRO A 125 -26.56 31.17 -4.07
N GLY A 126 -26.07 30.31 -3.18
CA GLY A 126 -26.46 28.89 -3.13
C GLY A 126 -25.38 27.93 -2.63
N GLU A 127 -24.13 28.35 -2.50
CA GLU A 127 -23.11 27.57 -1.78
C GLU A 127 -23.38 27.67 -0.27
N ILE A 128 -23.89 26.58 0.30
CA ILE A 128 -23.86 26.35 1.74
C ILE A 128 -22.38 26.42 2.14
N PRO A 129 -21.97 27.35 3.02
CA PRO A 129 -20.61 27.36 3.53
C PRO A 129 -20.31 26.00 4.12
N ARG A 130 -19.29 25.32 3.58
CA ARG A 130 -18.74 24.13 4.20
C ARG A 130 -18.21 24.60 5.55
N GLU A 131 -18.93 24.31 6.64
CA GLU A 131 -18.45 24.57 7.99
C GLU A 131 -17.08 23.91 8.12
N GLU A 132 -16.02 24.72 8.19
CA GLU A 132 -14.71 24.20 8.56
C GLU A 132 -14.84 23.67 9.98
N PRO A 133 -14.57 22.38 10.25
CA PRO A 133 -14.62 21.86 11.60
C PRO A 133 -13.60 22.63 12.41
N THR A 134 -14.10 23.52 13.26
CA THR A 134 -13.33 24.44 14.10
C THR A 134 -12.83 23.70 15.35
N GLY A 135 -12.35 22.47 15.18
CA GLY A 135 -11.62 21.74 16.21
C GLY A 135 -10.19 22.23 16.20
N SER A 136 -9.86 23.20 17.06
CA SER A 136 -8.46 23.56 17.29
C SER A 136 -7.70 22.31 17.76
N LEU A 137 -6.72 21.86 16.98
CA LEU A 137 -5.95 20.68 17.32
C LEU A 137 -4.99 20.97 18.48
N ASP A 138 -5.33 20.49 19.67
CA ASP A 138 -4.48 20.60 20.85
C ASP A 138 -3.44 19.46 20.88
N LEU A 139 -2.24 19.76 20.38
CA LEU A 139 -1.11 18.82 20.33
C LEU A 139 -0.57 18.44 21.70
N VAL A 140 -0.71 19.32 22.71
CA VAL A 140 -0.25 19.03 24.08
C VAL A 140 -1.17 17.96 24.66
N LYS A 141 -2.48 18.18 24.59
CA LYS A 141 -3.48 17.20 25.01
C LYS A 141 -3.35 15.88 24.24
N ALA A 142 -3.12 15.96 22.92
CA ALA A 142 -2.92 14.77 22.09
C ALA A 142 -1.66 13.99 22.50
N THR A 143 -0.56 14.66 22.83
CA THR A 143 0.69 14.02 23.26
C THR A 143 0.50 13.28 24.60
N ASP A 144 -0.12 13.94 25.58
CA ASP A 144 -0.44 13.33 26.87
C ASP A 144 -1.38 12.12 26.72
N ALA A 145 -2.37 12.24 25.83
CA ALA A 145 -3.29 11.16 25.52
C ALA A 145 -2.57 9.99 24.84
N ALA A 146 -1.72 10.25 23.84
CA ALA A 146 -0.97 9.21 23.14
C ALA A 146 -0.11 8.39 24.10
N GLU A 147 0.59 9.06 25.03
CA GLU A 147 1.43 8.37 26.02
C GLU A 147 0.60 7.49 26.96
N LYS A 148 -0.53 7.99 27.46
CA LYS A 148 -1.43 7.22 28.34
C LYS A 148 -2.04 6.03 27.60
N LEU A 149 -2.57 6.25 26.41
CA LEU A 149 -3.24 5.23 25.61
C LEU A 149 -2.28 4.12 25.19
N ILE A 150 -1.10 4.47 24.65
CA ILE A 150 -0.16 3.45 24.17
C ILE A 150 0.44 2.62 25.32
N LYS A 151 0.73 3.26 26.47
CA LYS A 151 1.20 2.55 27.67
C LYS A 151 0.09 1.68 28.25
N GLY A 152 -1.13 2.20 28.33
CA GLY A 152 -2.31 1.44 28.77
C GLY A 152 -2.52 0.22 27.89
N LEU A 153 -2.53 0.40 26.57
CA LEU A 153 -2.70 -0.68 25.60
C LEU A 153 -1.60 -1.76 25.73
N PHE A 154 -0.34 -1.37 25.88
CA PHE A 154 0.77 -2.33 25.98
C PHE A 154 0.84 -3.05 27.33
N ASN A 155 0.35 -2.43 28.41
CA ASN A 155 0.35 -3.00 29.75
C ASN A 155 -0.97 -3.71 30.10
N ALA A 156 -2.00 -3.58 29.27
CA ALA A 156 -3.30 -4.20 29.47
C ALA A 156 -3.20 -5.73 29.55
N GLU A 157 -3.77 -6.29 30.60
CA GLU A 157 -3.78 -7.73 30.87
C GLU A 157 -4.97 -8.41 30.19
N THR A 158 -6.05 -7.67 29.94
CA THR A 158 -7.28 -8.19 29.35
C THR A 158 -7.58 -7.61 27.97
N ALA A 159 -8.33 -8.35 27.15
CA ALA A 159 -8.79 -7.87 25.84
C ALA A 159 -9.70 -6.63 25.96
N ALA A 160 -10.53 -6.57 27.00
CA ALA A 160 -11.42 -5.45 27.25
C ALA A 160 -10.66 -4.15 27.56
N GLU A 161 -9.58 -4.23 28.34
CA GLU A 161 -8.70 -3.08 28.59
C GLU A 161 -8.01 -2.58 27.32
N ARG A 162 -7.60 -3.50 26.43
CA ARG A 162 -7.01 -3.13 25.13
C ARG A 162 -8.03 -2.45 24.23
N ALA A 163 -9.24 -3.01 24.15
CA ALA A 163 -10.33 -2.48 23.36
C ALA A 163 -10.71 -1.05 23.80
N ALA A 164 -10.68 -0.75 25.10
CA ALA A 164 -11.00 0.58 25.61
C ALA A 164 -10.06 1.71 25.12
N ALA A 165 -8.87 1.37 24.63
CA ALA A 165 -7.91 2.35 24.10
C ALA A 165 -8.03 2.57 22.57
N ILE A 166 -8.85 1.79 21.88
CA ILE A 166 -8.88 1.69 20.41
C ILE A 166 -10.21 2.23 19.87
N ALA A 167 -10.13 3.06 18.83
CA ALA A 167 -11.31 3.48 18.08
C ALA A 167 -11.87 2.29 17.28
N GLN A 168 -13.20 2.12 17.26
CA GLN A 168 -13.88 1.01 16.58
C GLN A 168 -13.30 -0.37 16.98
N ALA A 169 -13.04 -0.56 18.28
CA ALA A 169 -12.35 -1.75 18.79
C ALA A 169 -13.08 -3.06 18.46
N ASP A 170 -14.41 -3.02 18.33
CA ASP A 170 -15.25 -4.15 17.93
C ASP A 170 -14.91 -4.65 16.51
N GLU A 171 -14.55 -3.75 15.58
CA GLU A 171 -14.13 -4.10 14.23
C GLU A 171 -12.71 -4.71 14.19
N HIS A 172 -11.92 -4.50 15.23
CA HIS A 172 -10.48 -4.81 15.25
C HIS A 172 -10.07 -5.83 16.31
N GLN A 173 -11.01 -6.34 17.11
CA GLN A 173 -10.72 -7.20 18.26
C GLN A 173 -9.80 -8.38 17.93
N VAL A 174 -10.12 -9.12 16.86
CA VAL A 174 -9.35 -10.32 16.45
C VAL A 174 -7.92 -9.96 16.05
N ASP A 175 -7.73 -8.85 15.34
CA ASP A 175 -6.42 -8.39 14.89
C ASP A 175 -5.57 -7.89 16.06
N VAL A 176 -6.18 -7.16 17.00
CA VAL A 176 -5.55 -6.69 18.24
C VAL A 176 -5.06 -7.88 19.06
N GLU A 177 -5.94 -8.84 19.36
CA GLU A 177 -5.57 -10.01 20.15
C GLU A 177 -4.44 -10.80 19.49
N GLY A 178 -4.57 -11.09 18.19
CA GLY A 178 -3.53 -11.79 17.44
C GLY A 178 -2.20 -11.05 17.40
N PHE A 179 -2.20 -9.72 17.35
CA PHE A 179 -0.98 -8.92 17.41
C PHE A 179 -0.27 -9.08 18.77
N PHE A 180 -1.02 -8.99 19.88
CA PHE A 180 -0.44 -9.11 21.23
C PHE A 180 0.07 -10.51 21.53
N GLU A 181 -0.58 -11.56 21.01
CA GLU A 181 -0.09 -12.94 21.08
C GLU A 181 1.23 -13.14 20.32
N ARG A 182 1.42 -12.47 19.18
CA ARG A 182 2.63 -12.63 18.36
C ARG A 182 3.80 -11.76 18.84
N VAL A 183 3.56 -10.47 19.08
CA VAL A 183 4.62 -9.46 19.17
C VAL A 183 5.07 -9.21 20.61
N HIS A 184 4.12 -9.16 21.56
CA HIS A 184 4.36 -8.72 22.94
C HIS A 184 5.19 -7.41 23.03
N PRO A 185 4.67 -6.29 22.48
CA PRO A 185 5.42 -5.06 22.33
C PRO A 185 5.73 -4.41 23.70
N ARG A 186 6.90 -3.79 23.79
CA ARG A 186 7.25 -2.83 24.85
C ARG A 186 7.65 -1.52 24.23
N LEU A 187 7.12 -0.42 24.75
CA LEU A 187 7.42 0.91 24.26
C LEU A 187 8.89 1.26 24.52
N LYS A 188 9.65 1.58 23.46
CA LYS A 188 11.00 2.13 23.55
C LYS A 188 10.98 3.66 23.44
N SER A 189 10.21 4.20 22.50
CA SER A 189 10.03 5.63 22.35
C SER A 189 8.69 5.96 21.72
N LEU A 190 8.12 7.07 22.14
CA LEU A 190 6.98 7.73 21.51
C LEU A 190 7.41 9.16 21.20
N LYS A 191 7.22 9.61 19.95
CA LYS A 191 7.53 10.98 19.54
C LYS A 191 6.43 11.51 18.65
N LEU A 192 6.07 12.78 18.81
CA LEU A 192 5.24 13.47 17.83
C LEU A 192 6.01 13.55 16.49
N ALA A 193 5.32 13.32 15.38
CA ALA A 193 5.90 13.48 14.05
C ALA A 193 6.29 14.95 13.80
N ASN A 194 7.34 15.17 13.01
CA ASN A 194 7.85 16.52 12.73
C ASN A 194 6.88 17.39 11.92
N ALA A 195 5.84 16.80 11.35
CA ALA A 195 4.82 17.48 10.58
C ALA A 195 3.45 16.89 10.94
N ILE A 196 2.43 17.74 10.88
CA ILE A 196 1.05 17.37 11.19
C ILE A 196 0.35 17.10 9.86
N PRO A 197 0.06 15.84 9.52
CA PRO A 197 -0.60 15.52 8.28
C PRO A 197 -2.10 15.82 8.35
N ARG A 198 -2.73 15.87 7.17
CA ARG A 198 -4.18 15.89 7.00
C ARG A 198 -4.72 14.51 6.67
N THR A 199 -5.99 14.23 6.94
CA THR A 199 -6.62 12.98 6.51
C THR A 199 -7.12 13.06 5.07
N LEU A 200 -7.08 11.91 4.37
CA LEU A 200 -7.85 11.70 3.16
C LEU A 200 -8.81 10.52 3.35
N PRO A 201 -10.12 10.71 3.07
CA PRO A 201 -10.78 11.99 2.75
C PRO A 201 -10.88 12.88 4.00
N GLY A 202 -11.31 14.14 3.84
CA GLY A 202 -11.75 14.99 4.94
C GLY A 202 -10.84 16.17 5.26
N GLN A 203 -9.55 16.10 4.92
CA GLN A 203 -8.59 17.21 5.06
C GLN A 203 -8.36 17.67 6.50
N GLU A 204 -8.72 16.86 7.48
CA GLU A 204 -8.63 17.19 8.90
C GLU A 204 -7.21 16.98 9.41
N LEU A 205 -6.70 17.92 10.20
CA LEU A 205 -5.39 17.78 10.83
C LEU A 205 -5.42 16.67 11.88
N VAL A 206 -4.46 15.74 11.83
CA VAL A 206 -4.39 14.63 12.78
C VAL A 206 -3.05 14.57 13.52
N PRO A 207 -3.07 14.35 14.85
CA PRO A 207 -1.87 14.04 15.61
C PRO A 207 -1.29 12.71 15.12
N LEU A 208 -0.09 12.77 14.55
CA LEU A 208 0.65 11.60 14.12
C LEU A 208 1.89 11.42 15.00
N PHE A 209 2.10 10.21 15.49
CA PHE A 209 3.22 9.87 16.35
C PHE A 209 4.07 8.77 15.72
N GLU A 210 5.37 8.82 15.96
CA GLU A 210 6.29 7.71 15.72
C GLU A 210 6.43 6.89 17.00
N VAL A 211 6.04 5.62 16.91
CA VAL A 211 6.15 4.64 17.99
C VAL A 211 7.27 3.67 17.66
N ARG A 212 8.25 3.53 18.54
CA ARG A 212 9.25 2.45 18.45
C ARG A 212 9.06 1.49 19.60
N THR A 213 9.08 0.21 19.27
CA THR A 213 8.95 -0.86 20.27
C THR A 213 10.19 -1.73 20.31
N ASN A 214 10.22 -2.66 21.26
CA ASN A 214 11.30 -3.63 21.40
C ASN A 214 11.43 -4.61 20.22
N LYS A 215 10.35 -4.88 19.47
CA LYS A 215 10.27 -5.90 18.41
C LYS A 215 9.43 -5.40 17.22
N GLY A 216 9.65 -5.95 16.04
CA GLY A 216 8.78 -5.75 14.87
C GLY A 216 9.01 -4.45 14.09
N ASN A 217 9.39 -3.33 14.74
CA ASN A 217 9.39 -2.03 14.06
C ASN A 217 10.63 -1.15 14.30
N ALA A 218 11.82 -1.61 13.86
CA ALA A 218 13.06 -0.84 14.02
C ALA A 218 13.01 0.56 13.37
N SER A 219 12.29 0.69 12.25
CA SER A 219 12.11 1.94 11.49
C SER A 219 11.08 2.90 12.10
N GLY A 220 10.38 2.48 13.17
CA GLY A 220 9.25 3.20 13.75
C GLY A 220 7.93 2.88 13.05
N ALA A 221 6.88 2.69 13.84
CA ALA A 221 5.49 2.59 13.38
C ALA A 221 4.82 3.95 13.51
N LEU A 222 3.78 4.17 12.72
CA LEU A 222 2.94 5.36 12.79
C LEU A 222 1.74 5.11 13.68
N LEU A 223 1.41 6.08 14.51
CA LEU A 223 0.20 6.05 15.33
C LEU A 223 -0.58 7.35 15.14
N ARG A 224 -1.86 7.22 14.79
CA ARG A 224 -2.81 8.33 14.73
C ARG A 224 -3.73 8.26 15.95
N LEU A 225 -4.12 9.43 16.46
CA LEU A 225 -5.23 9.54 17.40
C LEU A 225 -6.50 9.98 16.70
N VAL A 226 -7.63 9.37 17.09
CA VAL A 226 -8.97 9.73 16.62
C VAL A 226 -9.66 10.54 17.72
N PRO A 227 -9.98 11.82 17.48
CA PRO A 227 -10.71 12.64 18.44
C PRO A 227 -12.11 12.07 18.68
N GLN A 228 -12.57 12.11 19.92
CA GLN A 228 -13.89 11.65 20.35
C GLN A 228 -14.83 12.81 20.64
N THR A 229 -16.14 12.55 20.67
CA THR A 229 -17.18 13.58 20.92
C THR A 229 -17.13 14.15 22.34
N ASP A 230 -16.57 13.42 23.30
CA ASP A 230 -16.31 13.86 24.67
C ASP A 230 -15.02 14.71 24.80
N GLY A 231 -14.35 14.98 23.67
CA GLY A 231 -13.07 15.67 23.63
C GLY A 231 -11.87 14.79 24.01
N GLY A 232 -12.08 13.49 24.25
CA GLY A 232 -11.04 12.49 24.43
C GLY A 232 -10.37 12.09 23.11
N TYR A 233 -9.47 11.11 23.20
CA TYR A 233 -8.80 10.51 22.06
C TYR A 233 -8.81 8.99 22.21
N LEU A 234 -8.87 8.29 21.09
CA LEU A 234 -8.62 6.86 20.99
C LEU A 234 -7.55 6.58 19.93
N LEU A 235 -6.94 5.41 19.97
CA LEU A 235 -5.92 4.99 19.01
C LEU A 235 -6.59 4.51 17.72
N ASP A 236 -6.09 4.98 16.58
CA ASP A 236 -6.38 4.36 15.28
C ASP A 236 -5.53 3.09 15.13
N TRP A 237 -6.14 1.94 15.35
CA TRP A 237 -5.44 0.66 15.38
C TRP A 237 -4.86 0.23 14.02
N PRO A 238 -5.62 0.24 12.91
CA PRO A 238 -5.12 -0.24 11.62
C PRO A 238 -3.80 0.40 11.17
N LEU A 239 -3.67 1.73 11.26
CA LEU A 239 -2.43 2.42 10.89
C LEU A 239 -1.25 1.94 11.73
N PHE A 240 -1.44 1.80 13.04
CA PHE A 240 -0.39 1.34 13.94
C PHE A 240 0.01 -0.11 13.65
N ALA A 241 -0.94 -1.03 13.59
CA ALA A 241 -0.66 -2.44 13.37
C ALA A 241 0.06 -2.68 12.05
N GLU A 242 -0.43 -2.06 10.97
CA GLU A 242 0.11 -2.26 9.62
C GLU A 242 1.55 -1.72 9.47
N THR A 243 1.80 -0.52 9.99
CA THR A 243 3.14 0.09 9.94
C THR A 243 4.10 -0.54 10.95
N HIS A 244 3.60 -1.08 12.06
CA HIS A 244 4.40 -1.86 12.99
C HIS A 244 4.88 -3.16 12.37
N GLU A 245 4.00 -3.87 11.67
CA GLU A 245 4.33 -5.12 10.97
C GLU A 245 5.08 -4.91 9.64
N GLN A 246 5.29 -3.65 9.22
CA GLN A 246 6.01 -3.31 7.98
C GLN A 246 5.38 -3.94 6.72
N ARG A 247 4.04 -4.00 6.69
CA ARG A 247 3.31 -4.73 5.63
C ARG A 247 3.57 -4.15 4.24
N LEU A 248 3.69 -2.84 4.10
CA LEU A 248 4.00 -2.23 2.80
C LEU A 248 5.42 -2.55 2.36
N GLU A 249 6.39 -2.52 3.27
CA GLU A 249 7.78 -2.85 2.97
C GLU A 249 7.90 -4.29 2.51
N GLU A 250 7.19 -5.21 3.18
CA GLU A 250 7.09 -6.60 2.75
C GLU A 250 6.42 -6.71 1.37
N PHE A 251 5.32 -6.00 1.13
CA PHE A 251 4.64 -5.97 -0.16
C PHE A 251 5.55 -5.46 -1.30
N VAL A 252 6.31 -4.41 -1.04
CA VAL A 252 7.29 -3.84 -1.99
C VAL A 252 8.43 -4.83 -2.25
N LYS A 253 8.97 -5.44 -1.18
CA LYS A 253 10.09 -6.38 -1.25
C LYS A 253 9.72 -7.67 -1.98
N THR A 254 8.54 -8.22 -1.69
CA THR A 254 8.06 -9.49 -2.27
C THR A 254 7.49 -9.32 -3.68
N ARG A 255 7.21 -8.08 -4.10
CA ARG A 255 6.57 -7.75 -5.39
C ARG A 255 5.27 -8.54 -5.59
N ALA A 256 4.45 -8.59 -4.54
CA ALA A 256 3.17 -9.27 -4.61
C ALA A 256 2.31 -8.70 -5.74
N SER A 257 1.75 -9.58 -6.57
CA SER A 257 0.99 -9.21 -7.78
C SER A 257 -0.44 -8.80 -7.49
N GLN A 258 -1.01 -9.28 -6.38
CA GLN A 258 -2.37 -8.97 -5.97
C GLN A 258 -2.45 -7.56 -5.40
N PRO A 259 -3.44 -6.75 -5.81
CA PRO A 259 -3.72 -5.47 -5.17
C PRO A 259 -4.04 -5.62 -3.69
N SER A 260 -3.49 -4.73 -2.87
CA SER A 260 -3.72 -4.72 -1.42
C SER A 260 -3.89 -3.30 -0.89
N TRP A 261 -4.74 -3.15 0.12
CA TRP A 261 -4.96 -1.88 0.81
C TRP A 261 -3.86 -1.62 1.83
N PHE A 262 -3.37 -0.38 1.88
CA PHE A 262 -2.36 0.04 2.84
C PHE A 262 -2.68 1.42 3.42
N TYR A 263 -2.45 1.58 4.72
CA TYR A 263 -2.38 2.88 5.38
C TYR A 263 -1.00 3.49 5.21
N VAL A 264 -0.96 4.68 4.61
CA VAL A 264 0.30 5.37 4.29
C VAL A 264 0.19 6.87 4.55
N VAL A 265 1.32 7.47 4.86
CA VAL A 265 1.50 8.92 4.76
C VAL A 265 1.99 9.22 3.35
N ILE A 266 1.23 10.02 2.60
CA ILE A 266 1.60 10.44 1.25
C ILE A 266 2.08 11.88 1.21
N ARG A 267 2.99 12.14 0.26
CA ARG A 267 3.43 13.49 -0.10
C ARG A 267 3.54 13.61 -1.61
N ARG A 268 3.04 14.70 -2.17
CA ARG A 268 3.26 15.00 -3.59
C ARG A 268 4.73 15.32 -3.86
N ILE A 269 5.29 14.70 -4.89
CA ILE A 269 6.69 14.90 -5.30
C ILE A 269 6.80 15.01 -6.82
N HIS A 270 7.91 15.58 -7.29
CA HIS A 270 8.22 15.60 -8.73
C HIS A 270 8.71 14.26 -9.28
N ALA A 271 9.10 13.33 -8.41
CA ALA A 271 9.61 12.00 -8.75
C ALA A 271 10.63 11.97 -9.91
N LEU A 272 11.65 12.84 -9.85
CA LEU A 272 12.66 13.01 -10.93
C LEU A 272 13.40 11.72 -11.33
N ALA A 273 13.34 10.69 -10.49
CA ALA A 273 13.84 9.35 -10.80
C ALA A 273 12.99 8.58 -11.84
N LEU A 274 11.78 9.05 -12.15
CA LEU A 274 10.90 8.47 -13.16
C LEU A 274 11.09 9.15 -14.53
N PRO A 275 10.90 8.40 -15.64
CA PRO A 275 10.91 8.95 -16.99
C PRO A 275 9.96 10.15 -17.16
N ALA A 276 10.33 11.08 -18.06
CA ALA A 276 9.59 12.33 -18.23
C ALA A 276 8.14 12.14 -18.73
N ASN A 277 7.93 11.16 -19.62
CA ASN A 277 6.61 10.73 -20.08
C ASN A 277 5.73 10.24 -18.92
N VAL A 278 6.27 9.37 -18.05
CA VAL A 278 5.54 8.88 -16.87
C VAL A 278 5.13 10.05 -15.96
N ARG A 279 6.05 10.99 -15.70
CA ARG A 279 5.76 12.18 -14.87
C ARG A 279 4.76 13.14 -15.49
N ALA A 280 4.66 13.18 -16.82
CA ALA A 280 3.69 14.03 -17.51
C ALA A 280 2.26 13.47 -17.43
N GLU A 281 2.13 12.14 -17.42
CA GLU A 281 0.83 11.45 -17.44
C GLU A 281 0.32 11.05 -16.04
N HIS A 282 1.18 11.05 -15.03
CA HIS A 282 0.87 10.55 -13.70
C HIS A 282 1.17 11.56 -12.59
N LEU A 283 0.25 11.62 -11.63
CA LEU A 283 0.53 12.15 -10.31
C LEU A 283 1.51 11.23 -9.60
N CYS A 284 2.61 11.80 -9.09
CA CYS A 284 3.63 11.06 -8.38
C CYS A 284 3.61 11.39 -6.89
N LEU A 285 3.53 10.35 -6.05
CA LEU A 285 3.43 10.44 -4.61
C LEU A 285 4.56 9.64 -3.95
N GLU A 286 5.15 10.23 -2.92
CA GLU A 286 6.01 9.55 -1.96
C GLU A 286 5.11 8.84 -0.94
N LEU A 287 5.31 7.54 -0.71
CA LEU A 287 4.57 6.74 0.27
C LEU A 287 5.47 6.45 1.47
N LYS A 288 4.99 6.79 2.67
CA LYS A 288 5.71 6.64 3.94
C LYS A 288 4.90 5.82 4.94
N THR A 289 5.60 4.92 5.60
CA THR A 289 5.14 4.07 6.71
C THR A 289 5.81 4.42 8.04
N THR A 290 6.68 5.43 8.02
CA THR A 290 7.34 6.00 9.20
C THR A 290 7.31 7.52 9.09
N ALA A 291 7.26 8.20 10.23
CA ALA A 291 7.25 9.66 10.29
C ALA A 291 8.65 10.25 10.05
N SER A 292 9.68 9.45 10.32
CA SER A 292 11.07 9.81 10.05
C SER A 292 11.35 9.80 8.54
N ALA A 293 12.32 10.62 8.11
CA ALA A 293 12.76 10.61 6.73
C ALA A 293 13.34 9.23 6.38
N SER A 294 12.71 8.53 5.43
CA SER A 294 13.26 7.31 4.86
C SER A 294 14.28 7.69 3.78
N PRO A 295 15.47 7.07 3.75
CA PRO A 295 16.44 7.29 2.67
C PRO A 295 15.95 6.73 1.33
N ASN A 296 15.05 5.74 1.35
CA ASN A 296 14.49 5.10 0.17
C ASN A 296 12.96 5.06 0.30
N PRO A 297 12.26 6.17 0.06
CA PRO A 297 10.81 6.17 0.12
C PRO A 297 10.22 5.39 -1.06
N SER A 298 9.12 4.67 -0.79
CA SER A 298 8.34 4.00 -1.83
C SER A 298 7.64 5.04 -2.70
N LEU A 299 7.55 4.79 -4.00
CA LEU A 299 6.91 5.70 -4.95
C LEU A 299 5.59 5.09 -5.44
N GLY A 300 4.51 5.87 -5.31
CA GLY A 300 3.19 5.58 -5.84
C GLY A 300 2.86 6.51 -7.01
N ILE A 301 2.20 5.97 -8.04
CA ILE A 301 1.71 6.76 -9.17
C ILE A 301 0.20 6.57 -9.39
N ALA A 302 -0.48 7.64 -9.77
CA ALA A 302 -1.88 7.60 -10.20
C ALA A 302 -2.02 8.34 -11.54
N ALA A 303 -2.66 7.73 -12.52
CA ALA A 303 -2.83 8.33 -13.85
C ALA A 303 -3.77 9.56 -13.76
N LEU A 304 -3.31 10.73 -14.22
CA LEU A 304 -4.02 12.00 -14.09
C LEU A 304 -5.37 12.02 -14.81
N GLU A 305 -5.53 11.22 -15.85
CA GLU A 305 -6.77 11.13 -16.62
C GLU A 305 -7.88 10.34 -15.91
N THR A 306 -7.54 9.62 -14.84
CA THR A 306 -8.52 8.83 -14.08
C THR A 306 -9.23 9.69 -13.03
N PRO A 307 -10.48 9.35 -12.65
CA PRO A 307 -11.17 10.02 -11.54
C PRO A 307 -10.34 10.04 -10.24
N LEU A 308 -9.62 8.96 -9.96
CA LEU A 308 -8.71 8.87 -8.82
C LEU A 308 -7.53 9.84 -8.94
N GLY A 309 -6.86 9.88 -10.09
CA GLY A 309 -5.76 10.79 -10.33
C GLY A 309 -6.17 12.26 -10.16
N ARG A 310 -7.35 12.63 -10.69
CA ARG A 310 -7.93 13.98 -10.52
C ARG A 310 -8.32 14.28 -9.07
N TYR A 311 -8.85 13.29 -8.35
CA TYR A 311 -9.14 13.42 -6.92
C TYR A 311 -7.85 13.68 -6.14
N LEU A 312 -6.83 12.83 -6.28
CA LEU A 312 -5.57 12.99 -5.58
C LEU A 312 -4.81 14.25 -6.00
N ASP A 313 -4.89 14.67 -7.27
CA ASP A 313 -4.26 15.91 -7.73
C ASP A 313 -4.90 17.15 -7.09
N ARG A 314 -6.22 17.12 -6.87
CA ARG A 314 -6.96 18.19 -6.18
C ARG A 314 -6.73 18.19 -4.67
N GLU A 315 -6.76 17.01 -4.05
CA GLU A 315 -6.74 16.89 -2.59
C GLU A 315 -5.31 16.87 -2.00
N ALA A 316 -4.32 16.35 -2.72
CA ALA A 316 -2.94 16.23 -2.26
C ALA A 316 -2.08 17.41 -2.74
N GLU A 317 -2.22 18.54 -2.05
CA GLU A 317 -1.44 19.75 -2.33
C GLU A 317 0.07 19.58 -2.11
N TRP A 318 0.85 20.37 -2.85
CA TRP A 318 2.30 20.44 -2.69
C TRP A 318 2.70 20.91 -1.29
N GLY A 319 3.79 20.33 -0.76
CA GLY A 319 4.35 20.73 0.54
C GLY A 319 3.66 20.11 1.76
N ASN A 320 2.44 19.57 1.60
CA ASN A 320 1.67 18.96 2.69
C ASN A 320 1.85 17.43 2.75
N LEU A 321 1.55 16.87 3.93
CA LEU A 321 1.49 15.42 4.17
C LEU A 321 0.06 15.00 4.41
N TYR A 322 -0.29 13.80 3.96
CA TYR A 322 -1.64 13.26 4.14
C TYR A 322 -1.58 11.83 4.64
N VAL A 323 -2.38 11.47 5.64
CA VAL A 323 -2.65 10.07 6.00
C VAL A 323 -3.80 9.59 5.12
N ALA A 324 -3.55 8.55 4.33
CA ALA A 324 -4.51 7.99 3.39
C ALA A 324 -4.48 6.47 3.44
N ARG A 325 -5.60 5.85 3.07
CA ARG A 325 -5.67 4.41 2.80
C ARG A 325 -5.77 4.20 1.30
N LEU A 326 -4.79 3.51 0.73
CA LEU A 326 -4.62 3.36 -0.71
C LEU A 326 -4.62 1.89 -1.13
N LEU A 327 -5.27 1.59 -2.26
CA LEU A 327 -5.17 0.29 -2.92
C LEU A 327 -3.98 0.31 -3.87
N LEU A 328 -2.96 -0.49 -3.58
CA LEU A 328 -1.68 -0.48 -4.31
C LEU A 328 -1.47 -1.78 -5.07
N GLN A 329 -0.86 -1.69 -6.26
CA GLN A 329 -0.43 -2.85 -7.04
C GLN A 329 0.92 -2.59 -7.70
N HIS A 330 1.79 -3.60 -7.75
CA HIS A 330 3.00 -3.54 -8.57
C HIS A 330 2.66 -3.57 -10.06
N ARG A 331 3.20 -2.63 -10.82
CA ARG A 331 3.13 -2.66 -12.28
C ARG A 331 4.51 -2.41 -12.89
N LYS A 332 4.75 -3.06 -14.03
CA LYS A 332 5.87 -2.71 -14.90
C LYS A 332 5.46 -1.50 -15.73
N LEU A 333 6.26 -0.45 -15.67
CA LEU A 333 6.19 0.64 -16.63
C LEU A 333 7.07 0.27 -17.81
N ASP A 334 6.57 0.51 -19.02
CA ASP A 334 7.21 0.05 -20.27
C ASP A 334 8.63 0.63 -20.49
N GLU A 335 9.01 1.70 -19.77
CA GLU A 335 10.29 2.40 -19.96
C GLU A 335 11.06 2.75 -18.66
N GLY A 336 10.77 2.16 -17.50
CA GLY A 336 11.60 2.41 -16.32
C GLY A 336 11.16 1.80 -15.00
N LYS A 337 12.14 1.19 -14.30
CA LYS A 337 12.09 0.50 -13.00
C LYS A 337 10.94 -0.52 -12.86
N ASP A 338 11.32 -1.80 -12.94
CA ASP A 338 10.50 -2.90 -12.44
C ASP A 338 10.05 -2.62 -10.99
N GLY A 339 8.74 -2.62 -10.75
CA GLY A 339 8.15 -2.54 -9.41
C GLY A 339 7.75 -1.15 -8.93
N THR A 340 7.23 -0.29 -9.82
CA THR A 340 6.54 0.94 -9.40
C THR A 340 5.15 0.58 -8.86
N LEU A 341 4.73 1.23 -7.77
CA LEU A 341 3.41 1.02 -7.21
C LEU A 341 2.41 1.91 -7.94
N VAL A 342 1.40 1.30 -8.53
CA VAL A 342 0.24 2.00 -9.08
C VAL A 342 -0.83 2.08 -7.99
N ILE A 343 -1.38 3.27 -7.81
CA ILE A 343 -2.49 3.53 -6.92
C ILE A 343 -3.77 3.29 -7.72
N LEU A 344 -4.51 2.26 -7.33
CA LEU A 344 -5.73 1.84 -8.00
C LEU A 344 -6.98 2.46 -7.39
N ASP A 345 -6.94 2.76 -6.10
CA ASP A 345 -8.04 3.39 -5.39
C ASP A 345 -7.55 4.09 -4.11
N CYS A 346 -8.38 4.99 -3.58
CA CYS A 346 -8.17 5.69 -2.32
C CYS A 346 -9.47 5.67 -1.53
N GLU A 347 -9.39 5.33 -0.25
CA GLU A 347 -10.56 5.37 0.63
C GLU A 347 -11.23 6.76 0.56
N GLY A 348 -12.57 6.76 0.48
CA GLY A 348 -13.37 7.98 0.38
C GLY A 348 -13.35 8.67 -1.00
N ALA A 349 -12.53 8.21 -1.95
CA ALA A 349 -12.63 8.67 -3.32
C ALA A 349 -13.87 8.02 -3.96
N VAL A 350 -14.83 8.82 -4.43
CA VAL A 350 -15.93 8.31 -5.26
C VAL A 350 -15.38 8.06 -6.67
N THR A 351 -14.64 6.97 -6.79
CA THR A 351 -14.14 6.47 -8.06
C THR A 351 -15.23 5.57 -8.62
N GLY A 352 -16.13 6.14 -9.44
CA GLY A 352 -17.09 5.31 -10.18
C GLY A 352 -16.31 4.31 -11.03
N ALA A 353 -16.12 3.09 -10.54
CA ALA A 353 -15.34 2.05 -11.20
C ALA A 353 -16.09 1.60 -12.46
N VAL A 354 -15.92 2.34 -13.55
CA VAL A 354 -16.34 1.90 -14.88
C VAL A 354 -15.24 0.99 -15.40
N PHE A 355 -15.45 -0.31 -15.23
CA PHE A 355 -14.71 -1.32 -15.98
C PHE A 355 -15.14 -1.18 -17.45
N PRO A 356 -14.24 -0.87 -18.39
CA PRO A 356 -14.60 -0.95 -19.80
C PRO A 356 -14.82 -2.42 -20.14
N SER A 357 -16.08 -2.85 -20.22
CA SER A 357 -16.43 -4.11 -20.85
C SER A 357 -16.13 -3.98 -22.34
N GLY A 358 -14.94 -4.40 -22.75
CA GLY A 358 -14.58 -4.49 -24.16
C GLY A 358 -15.54 -5.44 -24.87
N ALA A 359 -16.30 -4.92 -25.83
CA ALA A 359 -17.19 -5.72 -26.67
C ALA A 359 -16.37 -6.82 -27.38
N ALA A 360 -16.75 -8.08 -27.15
CA ALA A 360 -16.25 -9.22 -27.90
C ALA A 360 -16.65 -9.05 -29.38
N LYS A 361 -15.69 -8.66 -30.22
CA LYS A 361 -15.85 -8.77 -31.67
C LYS A 361 -15.81 -10.26 -32.03
N ARG A 362 -16.87 -10.71 -32.70
CA ARG A 362 -16.98 -12.02 -33.36
C ARG A 362 -16.06 -12.11 -34.57
#